data_AF-A0A838L9F2-F1
#
_entry.id   AF-A0A838L9F2-F1
#
_cell.length_a   1.000
_cell.length_b   1.000
_cell.length_c   1.000
_cell.angle_alpha   90.00
_cell.angle_beta   90.00
_cell.angle_gamma   90.00
#
_symmetry.space_group_name_H-M   'P 1'
#
loop_
_entity.id
_entity.type
_entity.pdbx_description
1 polymer ?
#
loop_
_entity_poly.entity_id
_entity_poly.type
_entity_poly.pdbx_seq_one_letter_code
_entity_poly.pdbx_strand_id
1 'polypeptide(L)' 'MIPTKRDDVLVIPPTVILAMREMLPRQSKDCVMEVLGVSSNTWTKIKRGEAIRRSTGERLLQRFGHDLPRA' A
#
# COMPACT_ATOMS: atom_id res chain seq x y z
N MET A 1 -4.77 -25.42 19.70
CA MET A 1 -4.97 -23.96 19.76
C MET A 1 -4.11 -23.33 18.66
N ILE A 2 -4.67 -23.02 17.50
CA ILE A 2 -3.98 -22.29 16.42
C ILE A 2 -4.67 -20.94 16.34
N PRO A 3 -4.02 -19.81 16.65
CA PRO A 3 -4.69 -18.53 16.54
C PRO A 3 -4.85 -18.22 15.04
N THR A 4 -6.06 -18.41 14.55
CA THR A 4 -6.55 -17.86 13.28
C THR A 4 -6.57 -16.33 13.42
N LYS A 5 -5.41 -15.70 13.17
CA LYS A 5 -5.26 -14.24 13.24
C LYS A 5 -6.21 -13.58 12.24
N ARG A 6 -7.25 -12.95 12.77
CA ARG A 6 -8.15 -12.07 12.01
C ARG A 6 -7.49 -10.72 11.62
N ASP A 7 -6.19 -10.55 11.87
CA ASP A 7 -5.46 -9.28 11.70
C ASP A 7 -4.35 -9.31 10.64
N ASP A 8 -4.38 -10.25 9.68
CA ASP A 8 -3.34 -10.40 8.64
C ASP A 8 -3.44 -9.38 7.48
N VAL A 9 -4.39 -8.44 7.57
CA VAL A 9 -4.62 -7.42 6.54
C VAL A 9 -4.68 -6.01 7.15
N LEU A 10 -4.35 -5.01 6.33
CA LEU A 10 -4.23 -3.61 6.71
C LEU A 10 -4.70 -2.74 5.53
N VAL A 11 -5.36 -1.62 5.83
CA VAL A 11 -5.76 -0.61 4.84
C VAL A 11 -4.75 0.53 4.85
N ILE A 12 -4.26 0.92 3.67
CA ILE A 12 -3.32 2.05 3.54
C ILE A 12 -4.08 3.38 3.70
N PRO A 13 -3.61 4.31 4.56
CA PRO A 13 -4.24 5.61 4.72
C PRO A 13 -4.28 6.41 3.41
N PRO A 14 -5.33 7.20 3.15
CA PRO A 14 -5.47 7.99 1.92
C PRO A 14 -4.28 8.91 1.62
N THR A 15 -3.67 9.48 2.65
CA THR A 15 -2.47 10.34 2.55
C THR A 15 -1.28 9.60 1.97
N VAL A 16 -1.04 8.36 2.39
CA VAL A 16 0.02 7.51 1.85
C VAL A 16 -0.32 7.07 0.42
N ILE A 17 -1.60 6.81 0.13
CA ILE A 17 -2.05 6.50 -1.25
C ILE A 17 -1.75 7.67 -2.19
N LEU A 18 -1.91 8.92 -1.72
CA LEU A 18 -1.59 10.11 -2.51
C LEU A 18 -0.09 10.19 -2.79
N ALA A 19 0.76 10.04 -1.77
CA ALA A 19 2.22 10.01 -1.94
C ALA A 19 2.65 8.90 -2.92
N MET A 20 2.05 7.71 -2.84
CA MET A 20 2.29 6.62 -3.78
C MET A 20 1.88 6.97 -5.23
N ARG A 21 0.81 7.75 -5.42
CA ARG A 21 0.36 8.22 -6.74
C ARG A 21 1.34 9.22 -7.34
N GLU A 22 1.83 10.16 -6.55
CA GLU A 22 2.77 11.19 -6.99
C GLU A 22 4.11 10.60 -7.43
N MET A 23 4.52 9.49 -6.81
CA MET A 23 5.73 8.76 -7.19
C MET A 23 5.61 7.97 -8.50
N LEU A 24 4.41 7.78 -9.05
CA LEU A 24 4.20 7.01 -10.28
C LEU A 24 4.24 7.93 -11.51
N PRO A 25 5.26 7.84 -12.39
CA PRO A 25 5.25 8.58 -13.66
C PRO A 25 4.07 8.21 -14.56
N ARG A 26 3.63 6.94 -14.51
CA ARG A 26 2.50 6.40 -15.27
C ARG A 26 1.81 5.30 -14.46
N GLN A 27 0.50 5.14 -14.63
CA GLN A 27 -0.28 4.09 -13.95
C GLN A 27 -0.33 2.75 -14.73
N SER A 28 0.70 2.43 -15.52
CA SER A 28 0.80 1.13 -16.19
C SER A 28 1.14 0.01 -15.20
N LYS A 29 0.85 -1.24 -15.57
CA LYS A 29 1.12 -2.40 -14.70
C LYS A 29 2.60 -2.51 -14.34
N ASP A 30 3.47 -2.31 -15.33
CA ASP A 30 4.92 -2.45 -15.17
C ASP A 30 5.47 -1.33 -14.28
N CYS A 31 5.05 -0.08 -14.51
CA CYS A 31 5.49 1.05 -13.70
C CYS A 31 5.04 0.92 -12.25
N VAL A 32 3.83 0.42 -12.00
CA VAL A 32 3.35 0.13 -10.63
C VAL A 32 4.22 -0.92 -9.94
N MET A 33 4.56 -2.00 -10.65
CA MET A 33 5.43 -3.05 -10.10
C MET A 33 6.84 -2.52 -9.83
N GLU A 34 7.41 -1.78 -10.77
CA GLU A 34 8.77 -1.21 -10.70
C GLU A 34 8.89 -0.17 -9.58
N VAL A 35 7.97 0.79 -9.52
CA VAL A 35 8.04 1.91 -8.56
C VAL A 35 7.57 1.48 -7.17
N LEU A 36 6.40 0.83 -7.07
CA LEU A 36 5.78 0.53 -5.76
C LEU A 36 6.12 -0.87 -5.25
N GLY A 37 6.64 -1.77 -6.09
CA GLY A 37 6.98 -3.14 -5.69
C GLY A 37 5.76 -4.01 -5.42
N VAL A 38 4.60 -3.68 -6.00
CA VAL A 38 3.34 -4.44 -5.86
C VAL A 38 2.67 -4.62 -7.21
N SER A 39 1.84 -5.67 -7.34
CA SER A 39 1.09 -5.89 -8.57
C SER A 39 0.08 -4.77 -8.83
N SER A 40 -0.29 -4.55 -10.10
CA SER A 40 -1.37 -3.63 -10.48
C SER A 40 -2.73 -3.96 -9.81
N ASN A 41 -2.99 -5.24 -9.56
CA ASN A 41 -4.19 -5.67 -8.83
C ASN A 41 -4.16 -5.20 -7.36
N THR A 42 -3.03 -5.42 -6.68
CA THR A 42 -2.80 -4.92 -5.31
C THR A 42 -2.93 -3.40 -5.26
N TRP A 43 -2.37 -2.69 -6.24
CA TRP A 43 -2.53 -1.25 -6.34
C TRP A 43 -3.98 -0.81 -6.53
N THR A 44 -4.76 -1.56 -7.32
CA THR A 44 -6.18 -1.30 -7.52
C THR A 44 -6.97 -1.47 -6.21
N LYS A 45 -6.67 -2.51 -5.42
CA LYS A 45 -7.25 -2.71 -4.08
C LYS A 45 -6.93 -1.56 -3.14
N ILE A 46 -5.66 -1.15 -3.08
CA ILE A 46 -5.22 0.00 -2.28
C ILE A 46 -6.02 1.25 -2.65
N LYS A 47 -6.13 1.57 -3.95
CA LYS A 47 -6.90 2.73 -4.42
C LYS A 47 -8.39 2.69 -4.07
N ARG A 48 -8.95 1.51 -3.84
CA ARG A 48 -10.35 1.30 -3.42
C ARG A 48 -10.52 1.32 -1.89
N GLY A 49 -9.44 1.47 -1.13
CA GLY A 49 -9.46 1.38 0.33
C GLY A 49 -9.64 -0.05 0.84
N GLU A 50 -9.39 -1.06 -0.01
CA GLU A 50 -9.47 -2.46 0.39
C GLU A 50 -8.24 -2.88 1.20
N ALA A 51 -8.44 -3.77 2.16
CA ALA A 51 -7.35 -4.30 2.97
C ALA A 51 -6.43 -5.19 2.13
N ILE A 52 -5.12 -5.03 2.32
CA ILE A 52 -4.07 -5.85 1.72
C ILE A 52 -3.31 -6.58 2.81
N ARG A 53 -2.48 -7.58 2.46
CA ARG A 53 -1.64 -8.28 3.44
C ARG A 53 -0.83 -7.30 4.27
N ARG A 54 -0.84 -7.50 5.59
CA ARG A 54 -0.16 -6.66 6.58
C ARG A 54 1.30 -6.44 6.23
N SER A 55 2.05 -7.50 5.94
CA SER A 55 3.47 -7.40 5.59
C SER A 55 3.73 -6.52 4.36
N THR A 56 2.87 -6.60 3.35
CA THR A 56 2.95 -5.73 2.17
C THR A 56 2.64 -4.29 2.55
N GLY A 57 1.59 -4.06 3.32
CA GLY A 57 1.19 -2.71 3.69
C GLY A 57 2.16 -2.04 4.65
N GLU A 58 2.71 -2.74 5.63
CA GLU A 58 3.72 -2.21 6.55
C GLU A 58 4.98 -1.77 5.79
N ARG A 59 5.43 -2.56 4.79
CA ARG A 59 6.52 -2.16 3.89
C ARG A 59 6.19 -0.89 3.10
N LEU A 60 4.95 -0.75 2.64
CA LEU A 60 4.51 0.47 1.94
C LEU A 60 4.45 1.68 2.87
N LEU A 61 3.92 1.51 4.09
CA LEU A 61 3.89 2.56 5.11
C LEU A 61 5.29 3.00 5.53
N GLN A 62 6.21 2.06 5.70
CA GLN A 62 7.62 2.38 5.98
C GLN A 62 8.29 3.11 4.82
N ARG A 63 7.86 2.89 3.58
CA ARG A 63 8.48 3.55 2.42
C ARG A 63 7.87 4.91 2.09
N PHE A 64 6.57 5.07 2.30
CA PHE A 64 5.80 6.22 1.80
C PHE A 64 5.06 6.98 2.92
N GLY A 65 5.11 6.51 4.16
CA GLY A 65 4.41 7.11 5.31
C GLY A 65 5.25 8.08 6.14
N HIS A 66 6.53 8.29 5.80
CA HIS A 66 7.42 9.16 6.57
C HIS A 66 7.07 10.65 6.50
N ASP A 67 6.37 11.10 5.45
CA ASP A 67 5.94 12.49 5.27
C ASP A 67 4.56 12.79 5.87
N LEU A 68 4.00 11.86 6.66
CA LEU A 68 2.81 12.16 7.45
C LEU A 68 3.23 13.05 8.62
N PRO A 69 2.63 14.24 8.80
CA PRO A 69 2.87 15.03 10.01
C PRO A 69 2.55 14.13 11.21
N ARG A 70 3.54 13.97 12.11
CA ARG A 70 3.27 13.36 13.41
C ARG A 70 2.27 14.28 14.09
N ALA A 71 1.03 13.81 14.21
CA ALA A 71 0.03 14.44 15.06
C ALA A 71 0.52 14.45 16.52
#